data_AF-A0A2V8V9L6-F1
#
_entry.id   AF-A0A2V8V9L6-F1
#
_cell.length_a   1.000
_cell.length_b   1.000
_cell.length_c   1.000
_cell.angle_alpha   90.00
_cell.angle_beta   90.00
_cell.angle_gamma   90.00
#
_symmetry.space_group_name_H-M   'P 1'
#
loop_
_entity.id
_entity.type
_entity.pdbx_description
1 polymer ?
#
loop_
_entity_poly.entity_id
_entity_poly.type
_entity_poly.pdbx_seq_one_letter_code
_entity_poly.pdbx_strand_id
1 'polypeptide(L)'
;MMVCLLALLLLFAPASIFAQTAAPKAGRKVPAKKAKAEKAEVTRWPIESLTVEGNKNYSAEQILSVAALKIGQLAGKSDFEAARDRLIATGRFETVGYRFGPNKDSTSYTASFQVVEVTPLYPVQFAGLAVKTAEIEAWLKSKDPFYGPQLPATAELLDRYTKLVQEFVASKNQTEKVAGKLLPTGPNQFAVIFRSAKPLPTIAQVTFTGNRVLASTLLQNSISEVAIGFPYSESGFRTLLDHAIRPLYDARGHVKVAFPKITTDKAKDVDGPVVTVTVEEGPEFKLGEVALAGGFAAKSADLLKIGKFTPGAVANFDDVMQGVERIRKRLNRQGYMHAETAIERALNDKTKTVNVTIRITEGPQFNFGRLTIEGLDLNGEAAMKKLWGLKE
;
A
#
# COMPACT_ATOMS: atom_id res chain seq x y z
N MET A 1 40.96 -3.74 -19.54
CA MET A 1 41.19 -3.00 -20.80
C MET A 1 39.85 -2.43 -21.24
N MET A 2 39.64 -1.14 -21.52
CA MET A 2 40.49 0.03 -21.52
C MET A 2 39.57 1.24 -21.35
N VAL A 3 40.02 2.19 -20.52
CA VAL A 3 39.41 3.50 -20.26
C VAL A 3 39.46 4.34 -21.53
N CYS A 4 38.41 5.11 -21.84
CA CYS A 4 38.54 6.22 -22.79
C CYS A 4 37.83 7.48 -22.28
N LEU A 5 38.69 8.50 -22.17
CA LEU A 5 38.55 9.84 -21.66
C LEU A 5 37.97 10.74 -22.77
N LEU A 6 37.03 11.63 -22.47
CA LEU A 6 36.79 12.80 -23.32
C LEU A 6 36.61 14.04 -22.44
N ALA A 7 37.63 14.91 -22.48
CA ALA A 7 37.64 16.22 -21.87
C ALA A 7 37.18 17.25 -22.91
N LEU A 8 36.27 18.15 -22.52
CA LEU A 8 35.99 19.37 -23.27
C LEU A 8 35.93 20.55 -22.29
N LEU A 9 36.82 21.50 -22.53
CA LEU A 9 37.10 22.69 -21.72
C LEU A 9 36.42 23.88 -22.40
N LEU A 10 35.50 24.58 -21.74
CA LEU A 10 34.96 25.86 -22.19
C LEU A 10 34.80 26.82 -21.00
N LEU A 11 35.62 27.88 -21.03
CA LEU A 11 35.66 29.01 -20.10
C LEU A 11 34.57 30.03 -20.46
N PHE A 12 33.78 30.48 -19.49
CA PHE A 12 33.04 31.76 -19.58
C PHE A 12 33.04 32.47 -18.21
N ALA A 13 33.57 33.69 -18.20
CA ALA A 13 33.63 34.60 -17.06
C ALA A 13 32.35 35.46 -16.97
N PRO A 14 31.90 35.87 -15.77
CA PRO A 14 30.76 36.79 -15.62
C PRO A 14 31.23 38.25 -15.51
N ALA A 15 30.64 39.11 -16.35
CA ALA A 15 30.71 40.57 -16.20
C ALA A 15 29.51 41.06 -15.40
N SER A 16 29.76 41.59 -14.20
CA SER A 16 28.78 42.22 -13.33
C SER A 16 28.58 43.69 -13.73
N ILE A 17 27.36 44.07 -14.11
CA ILE A 17 26.95 45.47 -14.29
C ILE A 17 26.30 45.95 -12.99
N PHE A 18 26.93 46.94 -12.37
CA PHE A 18 26.44 47.69 -11.22
C PHE A 18 25.54 48.84 -11.69
N ALA A 19 24.32 48.94 -11.16
CA ALA A 19 23.50 50.15 -11.22
C ALA A 19 22.98 50.49 -9.82
N GLN A 20 23.20 51.75 -9.43
CA GLN A 20 23.08 52.31 -8.09
C GLN A 20 21.63 52.39 -7.59
N THR A 21 21.43 52.07 -6.31
CA THR A 21 20.35 52.63 -5.48
C THR A 21 20.92 53.10 -4.14
N ALA A 22 20.30 54.15 -3.61
CA ALA A 22 20.84 55.14 -2.70
C ALA A 22 21.27 54.66 -1.29
N ALA A 23 22.24 55.36 -0.72
CA ALA A 23 22.72 55.17 0.65
C ALA A 23 21.66 55.51 1.72
N PRO A 24 21.57 54.75 2.83
CA PRO A 24 20.77 55.17 3.98
C PRO A 24 21.55 56.15 4.85
N LYS A 25 20.87 57.24 5.22
CA LYS A 25 21.36 58.30 6.11
C LYS A 25 21.72 57.74 7.50
N ALA A 26 22.78 58.30 8.08
CA ALA A 26 23.20 58.07 9.45
C ALA A 26 22.03 58.28 10.44
N GLY A 27 21.59 57.17 11.05
CA GLY A 27 20.60 57.14 12.12
C GLY A 27 21.20 57.52 13.46
N ARG A 28 20.68 58.62 14.01
CA ARG A 28 20.90 59.17 15.36
C ARG A 28 20.82 58.06 16.43
N LYS A 29 21.86 57.94 17.29
CA LYS A 29 21.82 57.08 18.49
C LYS A 29 20.66 57.50 19.39
N VAL A 30 19.60 56.69 19.42
CA VAL A 30 18.54 56.76 20.44
C VAL A 30 19.08 56.02 21.68
N PRO A 31 19.02 56.60 22.89
CA PRO A 31 19.46 55.89 24.09
C PRO A 31 18.58 54.66 24.31
N ALA A 32 19.23 53.53 24.61
CA ALA A 32 18.56 52.29 24.95
C ALA A 32 17.60 52.53 26.13
N LYS A 33 16.29 52.54 25.85
CA LYS A 33 15.28 52.30 26.88
C LYS A 33 15.56 50.90 27.41
N LYS A 34 16.05 50.80 28.64
CA LYS A 34 16.01 49.58 29.44
C LYS A 34 14.59 49.02 29.33
N ALA A 35 14.42 47.92 28.60
CA ALA A 35 13.22 47.13 28.68
C ALA A 35 13.13 46.69 30.14
N LYS A 36 12.21 47.31 30.87
CA LYS A 36 11.79 46.83 32.18
C LYS A 36 11.26 45.43 31.89
N ALA A 37 11.99 44.41 32.33
CA ALA A 37 11.46 43.06 32.41
C ALA A 37 10.26 43.15 33.36
N GLU A 38 9.08 43.34 32.77
CA GLU A 38 7.82 43.21 33.47
C GLU A 38 7.74 41.71 33.78
N LYS A 39 8.08 41.36 35.03
CA LYS A 39 7.76 40.06 35.58
C LYS A 39 6.25 39.90 35.40
N ALA A 40 5.84 39.16 34.37
CA ALA A 40 4.46 38.74 34.24
C ALA A 40 4.12 38.02 35.54
N GLU A 41 3.28 38.63 36.36
CA GLU A 41 2.78 38.00 37.57
C GLU A 41 2.12 36.70 37.15
N VAL A 42 2.69 35.59 37.63
CA VAL A 42 2.21 34.24 37.35
C VAL A 42 0.89 34.09 38.12
N THR A 43 -0.17 34.65 37.53
CA THR A 43 -1.50 34.62 38.13
C THR A 43 -2.04 33.20 37.96
N ARG A 44 -2.04 32.46 39.05
CA ARG A 44 -2.58 31.09 39.12
C ARG A 44 -3.87 31.13 39.90
N TRP A 45 -4.91 30.52 39.34
CA TRP A 45 -6.21 30.39 39.99
C TRP A 45 -6.69 28.94 39.93
N PRO A 46 -7.56 28.52 40.87
CA PRO A 46 -8.20 27.22 40.81
C PRO A 46 -9.02 27.09 39.51
N ILE A 47 -8.93 25.94 38.85
CA ILE A 47 -9.78 25.64 37.67
C ILE A 47 -11.20 25.34 38.15
N GLU A 48 -12.18 26.16 37.79
CA GLU A 48 -13.59 25.92 38.12
C GLU A 48 -14.26 24.98 37.11
N SER A 49 -13.97 25.15 35.82
CA SER A 49 -14.54 24.32 34.76
C SER A 49 -13.49 24.02 33.68
N LEU A 50 -13.53 22.80 33.16
CA LEU A 50 -12.65 22.35 32.08
C LEU A 50 -13.44 21.53 31.07
N THR A 51 -13.54 22.04 29.83
CA THR A 51 -14.30 21.39 28.75
C THR A 51 -13.40 21.00 27.57
N VAL A 52 -13.90 20.11 26.72
CA VAL A 52 -13.23 19.70 25.48
C VAL A 52 -14.22 19.84 24.33
N GLU A 53 -13.76 20.40 23.23
CA GLU A 53 -14.53 20.62 22.00
C GLU A 53 -13.78 20.03 20.79
N GLY A 54 -14.54 19.49 19.83
CA GLY A 54 -13.99 18.94 18.58
C GLY A 54 -13.59 17.46 18.64
N ASN A 55 -13.67 16.83 19.82
CA ASN A 55 -13.45 15.40 19.97
C ASN A 55 -14.60 14.59 19.34
N LYS A 56 -14.25 13.44 18.76
CA LYS A 56 -15.16 12.52 18.06
C LYS A 56 -14.92 11.08 18.47
N ASN A 57 -13.69 10.58 18.35
CA ASN A 57 -13.32 9.20 18.67
C ASN A 57 -12.85 9.03 20.12
N TYR A 58 -12.47 10.12 20.79
CA TYR A 58 -12.02 10.11 22.18
C TYR A 58 -12.99 10.89 23.08
N SER A 59 -13.27 10.38 24.27
CA SER A 59 -14.14 11.07 25.23
C SER A 59 -13.45 12.28 25.85
N ALA A 60 -14.23 13.27 26.30
CA ALA A 60 -13.68 14.44 26.97
C ALA A 60 -12.91 14.03 28.23
N GLU A 61 -13.41 13.05 28.99
CA GLU A 61 -12.75 12.54 30.20
C GLU A 61 -11.39 11.91 29.88
N GLN A 62 -11.29 11.12 28.80
CA GLN A 62 -10.01 10.54 28.36
C GLN A 62 -9.02 11.65 27.99
N ILE A 63 -9.46 12.69 27.27
CA ILE A 63 -8.63 13.84 26.89
C ILE A 63 -8.14 14.59 28.13
N LEU A 64 -9.03 14.90 29.07
CA LEU A 64 -8.66 15.61 30.29
C LEU A 64 -7.75 14.78 31.21
N SER A 65 -7.91 13.45 31.20
CA SER A 65 -7.01 12.55 31.96
C SER A 65 -5.56 12.65 31.48
N VAL A 66 -5.33 12.77 30.17
CA VAL A 66 -3.99 12.88 29.56
C VAL A 66 -3.46 14.32 29.62
N ALA A 67 -4.35 15.31 29.53
CA ALA A 67 -4.01 16.71 29.80
C ALA A 67 -3.43 16.90 31.21
N ALA A 68 -3.73 15.98 32.14
CA ALA A 68 -3.28 15.97 33.52
C ALA A 68 -3.64 17.26 34.27
N LEU A 69 -4.84 17.78 33.99
CA LEU A 69 -5.42 18.92 34.69
C LEU A 69 -6.71 18.48 35.41
N LYS A 70 -6.91 18.99 36.63
CA LYS A 70 -8.08 18.68 37.46
C LYS A 70 -8.83 19.95 37.85
N ILE A 71 -10.15 19.83 37.95
CA ILE A 71 -11.00 20.86 38.55
C ILE A 71 -10.55 21.08 40.01
N GLY A 72 -10.44 22.33 40.43
CA GLY A 72 -9.98 22.79 41.75
C GLY A 72 -8.48 23.01 41.88
N GLN A 73 -7.65 22.54 40.93
CA GLN A 73 -6.20 22.73 41.02
C GLN A 73 -5.80 24.17 40.65
N LEU A 74 -4.78 24.72 41.30
CA LEU A 74 -4.16 25.99 40.91
C LEU A 74 -3.39 25.82 39.60
N ALA A 75 -3.85 26.47 38.53
CA ALA A 75 -3.20 26.43 37.22
C ALA A 75 -2.95 27.83 36.69
N GLY A 76 -1.91 27.99 35.86
CA GLY A 76 -1.64 29.19 35.08
C GLY A 76 -1.30 28.84 33.64
N LYS A 77 -0.92 29.85 32.84
CA LYS A 77 -0.64 29.69 31.40
C LYS A 77 0.30 28.51 31.09
N SER A 78 1.38 28.34 31.86
CA SER A 78 2.35 27.26 31.67
C SER A 78 1.77 25.86 31.89
N ASP A 79 0.79 25.71 32.78
CA ASP A 79 0.16 24.41 33.05
C ASP A 79 -0.76 24.01 31.91
N PHE A 80 -1.53 24.96 31.36
CA PHE A 80 -2.36 24.73 30.18
C PHE A 80 -1.53 24.49 28.91
N GLU A 81 -0.41 25.20 28.78
CA GLU A 81 0.54 24.97 27.69
C GLU A 81 1.17 23.56 27.77
N ALA A 82 1.64 23.15 28.96
CA ALA A 82 2.14 21.80 29.17
C ALA A 82 1.07 20.73 28.92
N ALA A 83 -0.19 21.01 29.25
CA ALA A 83 -1.31 20.12 28.97
C ALA A 83 -1.60 19.98 27.46
N ARG A 84 -1.57 21.10 26.72
CA ARG A 84 -1.62 21.10 25.25
C ARG A 84 -0.51 20.24 24.67
N ASP A 85 0.72 20.45 25.12
CA ASP A 85 1.89 19.74 24.60
C ASP A 85 1.82 18.24 24.89
N ARG A 86 1.31 17.83 26.07
CA ARG A 86 1.02 16.43 26.39
C ARG A 86 0.01 15.81 25.43
N LEU A 87 -1.05 16.54 25.07
CA LEU A 87 -2.05 16.08 24.11
C LEU A 87 -1.46 15.94 22.71
N ILE A 88 -0.68 16.91 22.23
CA ILE A 88 0.01 16.84 20.93
C ILE A 88 0.96 15.65 20.89
N ALA A 89 1.75 15.44 21.95
CA ALA A 89 2.71 14.34 22.07
C ALA A 89 2.06 12.95 22.03
N THR A 90 0.72 12.84 22.13
CA THR A 90 0.03 11.56 21.93
C THR A 90 -0.02 11.10 20.48
N GLY A 91 0.24 12.01 19.52
CA GLY A 91 0.16 11.74 18.08
C GLY A 91 -1.28 11.55 17.57
N ARG A 92 -2.30 11.90 18.35
CA ARG A 92 -3.72 11.65 18.01
C ARG A 92 -4.48 12.87 17.53
N PHE A 93 -3.92 14.05 17.74
CA PHE A 93 -4.56 15.31 17.41
C PHE A 93 -3.67 16.07 16.42
N GLU A 94 -4.24 16.45 15.28
CA GLU A 94 -3.61 17.30 14.28
C GLU A 94 -3.39 18.71 14.86
N THR A 95 -4.38 19.21 15.61
CA THR A 95 -4.26 20.46 16.34
C THR A 95 -4.84 20.35 17.74
N VAL A 96 -4.20 21.04 18.70
CA VAL A 96 -4.69 21.21 20.06
C VAL A 96 -4.57 22.70 20.42
N GLY A 97 -5.71 23.35 20.54
CA GLY A 97 -5.86 24.70 21.07
C GLY A 97 -6.34 24.66 22.52
N TYR A 98 -6.11 25.74 23.25
CA TYR A 98 -6.71 25.94 24.56
C TYR A 98 -7.08 27.41 24.76
N ARG A 99 -8.14 27.64 25.54
CA ARG A 99 -8.57 28.96 26.00
C ARG A 99 -8.80 28.90 27.49
N PHE A 100 -8.34 29.90 28.22
CA PHE A 100 -8.62 30.06 29.64
C PHE A 100 -8.79 31.54 29.98
N GLY A 101 -9.61 31.84 30.99
CA GLY A 101 -9.83 33.20 31.47
C GLY A 101 -10.51 33.23 32.85
N PRO A 102 -10.44 34.36 33.58
CA PRO A 102 -11.10 34.52 34.86
C PRO A 102 -12.59 34.18 34.77
N ASN A 103 -13.13 33.59 35.83
CA ASN A 103 -14.57 33.62 36.06
C ASN A 103 -15.04 35.07 36.35
N LYS A 104 -16.36 35.28 36.43
CA LYS A 104 -16.95 36.62 36.64
C LYS A 104 -16.42 37.32 37.89
N ASP A 105 -16.03 36.56 38.92
CA ASP A 105 -15.55 37.07 40.19
C ASP A 105 -14.02 37.16 40.28
N SER A 106 -13.29 36.81 39.21
CA SER A 106 -11.81 36.78 39.15
C SER A 106 -11.14 35.96 40.27
N THR A 107 -11.79 34.87 40.68
CA THR A 107 -11.31 33.96 41.74
C THR A 107 -10.93 32.57 41.22
N SER A 108 -11.35 32.22 40.01
CA SER A 108 -11.12 30.92 39.37
C SER A 108 -10.87 31.07 37.86
N TYR A 109 -10.43 29.99 37.21
CA TYR A 109 -10.36 29.91 35.75
C TYR A 109 -11.45 29.02 35.15
N THR A 110 -12.09 29.51 34.09
CA THR A 110 -12.84 28.71 33.13
C THR A 110 -11.93 28.40 31.95
N ALA A 111 -11.76 27.12 31.61
CA ALA A 111 -10.90 26.69 30.52
C ALA A 111 -11.58 25.69 29.56
N SER A 112 -11.12 25.69 28.31
CA SER A 112 -11.54 24.75 27.27
C SER A 112 -10.35 24.32 26.42
N PHE A 113 -10.36 23.06 25.96
CA PHE A 113 -9.48 22.57 24.91
C PHE A 113 -10.26 22.40 23.60
N GLN A 114 -9.71 22.90 22.51
CA GLN A 114 -10.22 22.66 21.15
C GLN A 114 -9.29 21.67 20.46
N VAL A 115 -9.80 20.52 20.03
CA VAL A 115 -8.99 19.47 19.39
C VAL A 115 -9.48 19.14 17.99
N VAL A 116 -8.56 18.81 17.10
CA VAL A 116 -8.84 18.18 15.81
C VAL A 116 -8.14 16.84 15.79
N GLU A 117 -8.90 15.75 15.74
CA GLU A 117 -8.36 14.39 15.73
C GLU A 117 -7.76 14.03 14.38
N VAL A 118 -6.64 13.30 14.39
CA VAL A 118 -6.01 12.78 13.17
C VAL A 118 -6.91 11.72 12.55
N THR A 119 -7.17 11.86 11.25
CA THR A 119 -7.92 10.88 10.44
C THR A 119 -7.17 10.60 9.14
N PRO A 120 -7.30 9.38 8.56
CA PRO A 120 -8.12 8.26 9.01
C PRO A 120 -7.48 7.43 10.14
N LEU A 121 -8.31 6.64 10.83
CA LEU A 121 -7.87 5.61 11.78
C LEU A 121 -7.74 4.26 11.07
N TYR A 122 -6.72 3.49 11.43
CA TYR A 122 -6.43 2.20 10.82
C TYR A 122 -6.58 1.07 11.84
N PRO A 123 -7.09 -0.11 11.44
CA PRO A 123 -7.14 -1.27 12.31
C PRO A 123 -5.75 -1.64 12.82
N VAL A 124 -5.67 -2.02 14.09
CA VAL A 124 -4.43 -2.47 14.73
C VAL A 124 -4.28 -3.97 14.57
N GLN A 125 -3.08 -4.42 14.19
CA GLN A 125 -2.76 -5.85 14.07
C GLN A 125 -1.41 -6.18 14.71
N PHE A 126 -1.30 -7.40 15.21
CA PHE A 126 -0.07 -7.94 15.79
C PHE A 126 0.34 -9.19 15.02
N ALA A 127 1.61 -9.29 14.61
CA ALA A 127 2.08 -10.39 13.78
C ALA A 127 3.48 -10.87 14.15
N GLY A 128 3.67 -12.20 14.18
CA GLY A 128 4.97 -12.82 14.37
C GLY A 128 5.60 -12.59 15.74
N LEU A 129 4.82 -12.23 16.75
CA LEU A 129 5.27 -12.10 18.14
C LEU A 129 4.99 -13.40 18.90
N ALA A 130 5.92 -13.83 19.76
CA ALA A 130 5.81 -15.06 20.55
C ALA A 130 4.89 -14.92 21.79
N VAL A 131 3.85 -14.10 21.68
CA VAL A 131 2.89 -13.77 22.74
C VAL A 131 1.48 -13.68 22.16
N LYS A 132 0.45 -13.96 22.96
CA LYS A 132 -0.94 -13.91 22.50
C LYS A 132 -1.40 -12.46 22.31
N THR A 133 -2.06 -12.19 21.18
CA THR A 133 -2.63 -10.86 20.85
C THR A 133 -3.49 -10.29 21.98
N ALA A 134 -4.39 -11.09 22.56
CA ALA A 134 -5.28 -10.65 23.63
C ALA A 134 -4.53 -10.13 24.87
N GLU A 135 -3.35 -10.69 25.17
CA GLU A 135 -2.53 -10.21 26.30
C GLU A 135 -1.85 -8.87 25.98
N ILE A 136 -1.40 -8.68 24.73
CA ILE A 136 -0.84 -7.40 24.28
C ILE A 136 -1.92 -6.32 24.35
N GLU A 137 -3.13 -6.60 23.85
CA GLU A 137 -4.23 -5.64 23.87
C GLU A 137 -4.62 -5.25 25.30
N ALA A 138 -4.69 -6.22 26.22
CA ALA A 138 -4.98 -5.95 27.62
C ALA A 138 -3.90 -5.06 28.26
N TRP A 139 -2.62 -5.34 27.96
CA TRP A 139 -1.51 -4.50 28.40
C TRP A 139 -1.62 -3.07 27.86
N LEU A 140 -1.86 -2.90 26.56
CA LEU A 140 -1.99 -1.58 25.94
C LEU A 140 -3.18 -0.79 26.50
N LYS A 141 -4.32 -1.44 26.75
CA LYS A 141 -5.47 -0.82 27.44
C LYS A 141 -5.11 -0.34 28.84
N SER A 142 -4.26 -1.08 29.56
CA SER A 142 -3.81 -0.68 30.90
C SER A 142 -2.82 0.50 30.91
N LYS A 143 -2.11 0.73 29.79
CA LYS A 143 -1.05 1.74 29.67
C LYS A 143 -1.49 3.01 28.95
N ASP A 144 -2.48 2.93 28.08
CA ASP A 144 -2.98 4.07 27.31
C ASP A 144 -4.52 4.07 27.30
N PRO A 145 -5.19 5.03 27.97
CA PRO A 145 -6.64 5.11 28.00
C PRO A 145 -7.26 5.35 26.63
N PHE A 146 -6.49 5.82 25.64
CA PHE A 146 -6.94 6.01 24.26
C PHE A 146 -6.73 4.77 23.37
N TYR A 147 -6.26 3.66 23.91
CA TYR A 147 -6.10 2.46 23.09
C TYR A 147 -7.46 1.91 22.66
N GLY A 148 -7.57 1.63 21.37
CA GLY A 148 -8.74 1.04 20.74
C GLY A 148 -8.36 0.13 19.58
N PRO A 149 -9.34 -0.51 18.93
CA PRO A 149 -9.10 -1.38 17.78
C PRO A 149 -8.56 -0.65 16.55
N GLN A 150 -8.65 0.68 16.53
CA GLN A 150 -8.13 1.53 15.46
C GLN A 150 -7.30 2.67 16.03
N LEU A 151 -6.19 2.98 15.36
CA LEU A 151 -5.26 4.04 15.76
C LEU A 151 -4.86 4.89 14.52
N PRO A 152 -4.57 6.19 14.71
CA PRO A 152 -3.94 6.97 13.65
C PRO A 152 -2.50 6.50 13.41
N ALA A 153 -1.99 6.70 12.20
CA ALA A 153 -0.67 6.24 11.79
C ALA A 153 0.41 7.35 11.86
N THR A 154 0.37 8.18 12.90
CA THR A 154 1.39 9.22 13.13
C THR A 154 2.69 8.61 13.64
N ALA A 155 3.82 9.29 13.38
CA ALA A 155 5.14 8.80 13.78
C ALA A 155 5.26 8.67 15.30
N GLU A 156 4.73 9.65 16.03
CA GLU A 156 4.73 9.72 17.49
C GLU A 156 3.96 8.55 18.11
N LEU A 157 2.78 8.23 17.55
CA LEU A 157 1.98 7.12 18.02
C LEU A 157 2.64 5.79 17.70
N LEU A 158 3.12 5.61 16.47
CA LEU A 158 3.81 4.38 16.06
C LEU A 158 5.03 4.10 16.93
N ASP A 159 5.87 5.10 17.22
CA ASP A 159 7.02 4.95 18.12
C ASP A 159 6.59 4.60 19.56
N ARG A 160 5.61 5.34 20.10
CA ARG A 160 5.08 5.09 21.45
C ARG A 160 4.55 3.67 21.61
N TYR A 161 3.70 3.22 20.70
CA TYR A 161 3.13 1.88 20.78
C TYR A 161 4.16 0.79 20.48
N THR A 162 5.12 1.05 19.59
CA THR A 162 6.24 0.12 19.38
C THR A 162 7.01 -0.11 20.68
N LYS A 163 7.29 0.95 21.44
CA LYS A 163 7.94 0.86 22.76
C LYS A 163 7.09 0.12 23.78
N LEU A 164 5.79 0.43 23.88
CA LEU A 164 4.89 -0.25 24.82
C LEU A 164 4.74 -1.76 24.53
N VAL A 165 4.67 -2.13 23.25
CA VAL A 165 4.62 -3.54 22.84
C VAL A 165 5.98 -4.20 23.08
N GLN A 166 7.09 -3.51 22.82
CA GLN A 166 8.44 -4.00 23.14
C GLN A 166 8.61 -4.28 24.63
N GLU A 167 8.15 -3.38 25.51
CA GLU A 167 8.16 -3.55 26.96
C GLU A 167 7.35 -4.78 27.38
N PHE A 168 6.16 -4.97 26.79
CA PHE A 168 5.33 -6.13 27.06
C PHE A 168 6.01 -7.44 26.66
N VAL A 169 6.55 -7.50 25.44
CA VAL A 169 7.29 -8.65 24.91
C VAL A 169 8.49 -8.97 25.81
N ALA A 170 9.27 -7.95 26.21
CA ALA A 170 10.39 -8.11 27.13
C ALA A 170 9.95 -8.63 28.52
N SER A 171 8.80 -8.17 29.04
CA SER A 171 8.25 -8.66 30.32
C SER A 171 7.87 -10.14 30.31
N LYS A 172 7.68 -10.72 29.12
CA LYS A 172 7.42 -12.16 28.90
C LYS A 172 8.70 -12.96 28.61
N ASN A 173 9.87 -12.39 28.93
CA ASN A 173 11.20 -12.97 28.66
C ASN A 173 11.48 -13.23 27.17
N GLN A 174 10.84 -12.47 26.28
CA GLN A 174 11.11 -12.53 24.84
C GLN A 174 12.10 -11.42 24.46
N THR A 175 13.12 -11.76 23.69
CA THR A 175 14.19 -10.83 23.28
C THR A 175 14.00 -10.26 21.88
N GLU A 176 12.90 -10.60 21.22
CA GLU A 176 12.61 -10.12 19.87
C GLU A 176 12.36 -8.60 19.86
N LYS A 177 12.90 -7.96 18.83
CA LYS A 177 12.65 -6.53 18.59
C LYS A 177 11.28 -6.34 17.95
N VAL A 178 10.54 -5.32 18.33
CA VAL A 178 9.24 -4.96 17.75
C VAL A 178 9.39 -3.79 16.79
N ALA A 179 8.64 -3.82 15.69
CA ALA A 179 8.50 -2.70 14.76
C ALA A 179 7.02 -2.43 14.50
N GLY A 180 6.58 -1.18 14.72
CA GLY A 180 5.28 -0.66 14.33
C GLY A 180 5.34 0.10 13.01
N LYS A 181 4.50 -0.29 12.03
CA LYS A 181 4.41 0.38 10.72
C LYS A 181 2.98 0.39 10.20
N LEU A 182 2.63 1.39 9.39
CA LEU A 182 1.47 1.34 8.51
C LEU A 182 1.81 0.46 7.31
N LEU A 183 1.10 -0.64 7.12
CA LEU A 183 1.34 -1.60 6.03
C LEU A 183 0.05 -1.87 5.24
N PRO A 184 0.15 -2.11 3.93
CA PRO A 184 -1.00 -2.54 3.14
C PRO A 184 -1.40 -3.97 3.54
N THR A 185 -2.69 -4.19 3.74
CA THR A 185 -3.28 -5.51 4.04
C THR A 185 -4.15 -6.04 2.90
N GLY A 186 -4.36 -5.25 1.86
CA GLY A 186 -5.12 -5.58 0.66
C GLY A 186 -5.24 -4.37 -0.28
N PRO A 187 -5.93 -4.50 -1.42
CA PRO A 187 -6.19 -3.37 -2.32
C PRO A 187 -6.89 -2.22 -1.57
N ASN A 188 -6.25 -1.05 -1.51
CA ASN A 188 -6.70 0.13 -0.75
C ASN A 188 -6.99 -0.11 0.75
N GLN A 189 -6.46 -1.17 1.35
CA GLN A 189 -6.62 -1.46 2.78
C GLN A 189 -5.27 -1.37 3.48
N PHE A 190 -5.23 -0.66 4.60
CA PHE A 190 -4.03 -0.47 5.40
C PHE A 190 -4.32 -0.75 6.87
N ALA A 191 -3.32 -1.23 7.60
CA ALA A 191 -3.37 -1.47 9.03
C ALA A 191 -2.12 -0.95 9.73
N VAL A 192 -2.28 -0.51 10.97
CA VAL A 192 -1.15 -0.26 11.88
C VAL A 192 -0.72 -1.63 12.43
N ILE A 193 0.43 -2.12 11.97
CA ILE A 193 0.93 -3.46 12.31
C ILE A 193 2.14 -3.34 13.24
N PHE A 194 2.03 -3.92 14.43
CA PHE A 194 3.16 -4.15 15.33
C PHE A 194 3.63 -5.60 15.19
N ARG A 195 4.85 -5.79 14.70
CA ARG A 195 5.39 -7.13 14.41
C ARG A 195 6.82 -7.31 14.87
N SER A 196 7.28 -8.55 14.90
CA SER A 196 8.70 -8.85 15.08
C SER A 196 9.51 -8.17 13.97
N ALA A 197 10.56 -7.46 14.38
CA ALA A 197 11.49 -6.75 13.50
C ALA A 197 12.55 -7.69 12.90
N LYS A 198 12.53 -8.98 13.26
CA LYS A 198 13.36 -10.00 12.61
C LYS A 198 13.02 -10.03 11.12
N PRO A 199 14.02 -10.04 10.21
CA PRO A 199 13.78 -10.27 8.80
C PRO A 199 12.95 -11.55 8.60
N LEU A 200 11.99 -11.50 7.69
CA LEU A 200 11.25 -12.69 7.31
C LEU A 200 12.23 -13.72 6.74
N PRO A 201 12.09 -15.01 7.08
CA PRO A 201 13.00 -16.01 6.58
C PRO A 201 12.79 -16.18 5.08
N THR A 202 13.87 -16.35 4.32
CA THR A 202 13.81 -16.55 2.87
C THR A 202 13.46 -17.99 2.54
N ILE A 203 12.55 -18.22 1.60
CA ILE A 203 12.12 -19.56 1.20
C ILE A 203 13.33 -20.33 0.65
N ALA A 204 13.63 -21.47 1.25
CA ALA A 204 14.73 -22.33 0.83
C ALA A 204 14.28 -23.33 -0.25
N GLN A 205 13.07 -23.88 -0.08
CA GLN A 205 12.53 -24.90 -0.97
C GLN A 205 11.01 -24.87 -0.95
N VAL A 206 10.39 -25.27 -2.06
CA VAL A 206 8.95 -25.50 -2.16
C VAL A 206 8.69 -26.96 -2.55
N THR A 207 7.72 -27.59 -1.89
CA THR A 207 7.25 -28.93 -2.22
C THR A 207 5.74 -28.96 -2.38
N PHE A 208 5.24 -29.91 -3.17
CA PHE A 208 3.82 -30.07 -3.44
C PHE A 208 3.36 -31.48 -3.09
N THR A 209 2.14 -31.56 -2.57
CA THR A 209 1.44 -32.80 -2.23
C THR A 209 0.02 -32.75 -2.78
N GLY A 210 -0.58 -33.89 -3.08
CA GLY A 210 -1.97 -33.97 -3.56
C GLY A 210 -2.14 -33.78 -5.07
N ASN A 211 -1.11 -33.29 -5.78
CA ASN A 211 -1.12 -33.19 -7.23
C ASN A 211 -1.01 -34.57 -7.92
N ARG A 212 -1.81 -34.79 -8.97
CA ARG A 212 -1.84 -36.00 -9.81
C ARG A 212 -1.86 -35.66 -11.29
N VAL A 213 -2.54 -34.57 -11.68
CA VAL A 213 -2.63 -34.10 -13.06
C VAL A 213 -1.30 -33.50 -13.53
N LEU A 214 -0.62 -32.76 -12.65
CA LEU A 214 0.69 -32.17 -12.91
C LEU A 214 1.77 -32.89 -12.13
N ALA A 215 2.91 -33.16 -12.75
CA ALA A 215 4.07 -33.72 -12.07
C ALA A 215 4.64 -32.73 -11.04
N SER A 216 5.05 -33.22 -9.87
CA SER A 216 5.57 -32.36 -8.80
C SER A 216 6.81 -31.57 -9.25
N THR A 217 7.64 -32.13 -10.13
CA THR A 217 8.82 -31.46 -10.70
C THR A 217 8.44 -30.23 -11.53
N LEU A 218 7.36 -30.30 -12.30
CA LEU A 218 6.87 -29.16 -13.07
C LEU A 218 6.39 -28.04 -12.14
N LEU A 219 5.62 -28.38 -11.10
CA LEU A 219 5.15 -27.40 -10.11
C LEU A 219 6.33 -26.77 -9.37
N GLN A 220 7.30 -27.58 -8.95
CA GLN A 220 8.52 -27.13 -8.28
C GLN A 220 9.32 -26.18 -9.16
N ASN A 221 9.58 -26.54 -10.42
CA ASN A 221 10.35 -25.67 -11.33
C ASN A 221 9.64 -24.33 -11.55
N SER A 222 8.32 -24.36 -11.77
CA SER A 222 7.52 -23.16 -12.06
C SER A 222 7.48 -22.19 -10.88
N ILE A 223 7.38 -22.69 -9.64
CA ILE A 223 7.37 -21.82 -8.46
C ILE A 223 8.79 -21.39 -8.03
N SER A 224 9.82 -22.20 -8.34
CA SER A 224 11.17 -21.96 -7.83
C SER A 224 11.76 -20.64 -8.32
N GLU A 225 11.50 -20.26 -9.57
CA GLU A 225 11.98 -19.00 -10.17
C GLU A 225 11.48 -17.75 -9.44
N VAL A 226 10.29 -17.83 -8.83
CA VAL A 226 9.62 -16.67 -8.21
C VAL A 226 9.57 -16.75 -6.68
N ALA A 227 9.82 -17.92 -6.09
CA ALA A 227 9.69 -18.13 -4.66
C ALA A 227 11.03 -18.34 -3.93
N ILE A 228 11.97 -19.10 -4.50
CA ILE A 228 13.22 -19.41 -3.79
C ILE A 228 14.03 -18.12 -3.60
N GLY A 229 14.52 -17.90 -2.39
CA GLY A 229 15.24 -16.67 -2.01
C GLY A 229 14.34 -15.49 -1.64
N PHE A 230 13.03 -15.56 -1.88
CA PHE A 230 12.10 -14.51 -1.47
C PHE A 230 11.70 -14.64 0.01
N PRO A 231 11.46 -13.53 0.72
CA PRO A 231 10.99 -13.58 2.10
C PRO A 231 9.61 -14.25 2.21
N TYR A 232 9.50 -15.25 3.09
CA TYR A 232 8.25 -15.98 3.29
C TYR A 232 7.24 -15.16 4.09
N SER A 233 6.06 -14.99 3.50
CA SER A 233 4.80 -14.72 4.20
C SER A 233 3.72 -15.53 3.52
N GLU A 234 2.75 -16.07 4.25
CA GLU A 234 1.72 -16.92 3.64
C GLU A 234 0.91 -16.17 2.58
N SER A 235 0.54 -14.91 2.83
CA SER A 235 -0.19 -14.07 1.86
C SER A 235 0.61 -13.80 0.58
N GLY A 236 1.89 -13.44 0.72
CA GLY A 236 2.78 -13.25 -0.43
C GLY A 236 2.98 -14.54 -1.21
N PHE A 237 3.16 -15.66 -0.50
CA PHE A 237 3.35 -16.96 -1.14
C PHE A 237 2.10 -17.48 -1.86
N ARG A 238 0.90 -17.26 -1.30
CA ARG A 238 -0.37 -17.55 -1.99
C ARG A 238 -0.50 -16.79 -3.30
N THR A 239 -0.07 -15.52 -3.32
CA THR A 239 -0.02 -14.71 -4.54
C THR A 239 0.90 -15.35 -5.59
N LEU A 240 2.07 -15.84 -5.18
CA LEU A 240 2.97 -16.56 -6.09
C LEU A 240 2.33 -17.84 -6.65
N LEU A 241 1.60 -18.61 -5.84
CA LEU A 241 0.86 -19.79 -6.31
C LEU A 241 -0.22 -19.44 -7.34
N ASP A 242 -0.97 -18.36 -7.11
CA ASP A 242 -2.00 -17.90 -8.05
C ASP A 242 -1.44 -17.41 -9.39
N HIS A 243 -0.21 -16.89 -9.40
CA HIS A 243 0.44 -16.44 -10.64
C HIS A 243 1.26 -17.51 -11.35
N ALA A 244 1.96 -18.39 -10.62
CA ALA A 244 2.87 -19.36 -11.20
C ALA A 244 2.28 -20.76 -11.36
N ILE A 245 1.34 -21.16 -10.49
CA ILE A 245 0.83 -22.54 -10.44
C ILE A 245 -0.60 -22.64 -10.99
N ARG A 246 -1.51 -21.76 -10.57
CA ARG A 246 -2.91 -21.80 -11.03
C ARG A 246 -3.05 -21.78 -12.57
N PRO A 247 -2.29 -20.97 -13.34
CA PRO A 247 -2.38 -20.98 -14.79
C PRO A 247 -2.07 -22.35 -15.42
N LEU A 248 -1.16 -23.13 -14.83
CA LEU A 248 -0.81 -24.46 -15.32
C LEU A 248 -1.98 -25.44 -15.23
N TYR A 249 -2.82 -25.30 -14.20
CA TYR A 249 -4.05 -26.07 -14.00
C TYR A 249 -5.20 -25.54 -14.87
N ASP A 250 -5.33 -24.21 -14.98
CA ASP A 250 -6.28 -23.55 -15.88
C ASP A 250 -6.08 -23.99 -17.35
N ALA A 251 -4.83 -24.15 -17.80
CA ALA A 251 -4.48 -24.67 -19.13
C ALA A 251 -4.91 -26.13 -19.35
N ARG A 252 -5.35 -26.83 -18.30
CA ARG A 252 -5.81 -28.24 -18.34
C ARG A 252 -7.26 -28.39 -17.90
N GLY A 253 -8.02 -27.28 -17.81
CA GLY A 253 -9.43 -27.31 -17.43
C GLY A 253 -9.68 -27.47 -15.92
N HIS A 254 -8.65 -27.45 -15.08
CA HIS A 254 -8.76 -27.54 -13.62
C HIS A 254 -8.96 -26.16 -12.97
N VAL A 255 -10.02 -25.46 -13.40
CA VAL A 255 -10.32 -24.07 -13.02
C VAL A 255 -10.67 -23.86 -11.55
N LYS A 256 -10.85 -24.95 -10.81
CA LYS A 256 -11.15 -24.96 -9.38
C LYS A 256 -9.99 -25.46 -8.51
N VAL A 257 -8.77 -25.46 -9.05
CA VAL A 257 -7.58 -25.78 -8.25
C VAL A 257 -7.55 -24.92 -6.98
N ALA A 258 -7.25 -25.52 -5.83
CA ALA A 258 -7.13 -24.85 -4.56
C ALA A 258 -5.84 -25.26 -3.85
N PHE A 259 -5.35 -24.35 -3.00
CA PHE A 259 -4.17 -24.54 -2.16
C PHE A 259 -4.60 -24.43 -0.69
N PRO A 260 -5.40 -25.38 -0.17
CA PRO A 260 -6.06 -25.25 1.14
C PRO A 260 -5.06 -25.17 2.29
N LYS A 261 -3.92 -25.85 2.18
CA LYS A 261 -2.95 -25.98 3.26
C LYS A 261 -1.55 -25.63 2.77
N ILE A 262 -0.90 -24.75 3.52
CA ILE A 262 0.50 -24.37 3.35
C ILE A 262 1.17 -24.54 4.71
N THR A 263 2.21 -25.35 4.79
CA THR A 263 2.98 -25.54 6.01
C THR A 263 4.44 -25.19 5.79
N THR A 264 5.12 -24.78 6.84
CA THR A 264 6.54 -24.46 6.81
C THR A 264 7.29 -25.29 7.81
N ASP A 265 8.33 -25.97 7.35
CA ASP A 265 9.25 -26.72 8.18
C ASP A 265 10.65 -26.13 8.05
N LYS A 266 11.51 -26.33 9.06
CA LYS A 266 12.91 -25.92 8.97
C LYS A 266 13.64 -26.83 7.98
N ALA A 267 14.33 -26.25 7.00
CA ALA A 267 15.20 -27.03 6.12
C ALA A 267 16.34 -27.68 6.91
N LYS A 268 16.74 -28.90 6.52
CA LYS A 268 17.83 -29.65 7.17
C LYS A 268 19.20 -29.10 6.82
N ASP A 269 19.38 -28.70 5.55
CA ASP A 269 20.69 -28.44 4.95
C ASP A 269 20.88 -27.00 4.44
N VAL A 270 19.83 -26.17 4.48
CA VAL A 270 19.82 -24.80 3.94
C VAL A 270 19.16 -23.86 4.94
N ASP A 271 19.58 -22.59 4.98
CA ASP A 271 18.92 -21.58 5.80
C ASP A 271 17.60 -21.14 5.14
N GLY A 272 16.50 -21.19 5.90
CA GLY A 272 15.15 -20.86 5.42
C GLY A 272 14.14 -22.02 5.52
N PRO A 273 12.83 -21.72 5.43
CA PRO A 273 11.78 -22.73 5.49
C PRO A 273 11.69 -23.54 4.19
N VAL A 274 11.35 -24.82 4.35
CA VAL A 274 10.72 -25.64 3.31
C VAL A 274 9.23 -25.39 3.37
N VAL A 275 8.66 -24.86 2.30
CA VAL A 275 7.23 -24.58 2.19
C VAL A 275 6.55 -25.76 1.49
N THR A 276 5.68 -26.47 2.21
CA THR A 276 4.90 -27.59 1.65
C THR A 276 3.49 -27.13 1.34
N VAL A 277 3.06 -27.31 0.10
CA VAL A 277 1.73 -26.94 -0.39
C VAL A 277 0.91 -28.20 -0.64
N THR A 278 -0.28 -28.26 -0.06
CA THR A 278 -1.29 -29.26 -0.45
C THR A 278 -2.13 -28.69 -1.58
N VAL A 279 -2.22 -29.44 -2.68
CA VAL A 279 -3.00 -29.09 -3.86
C VAL A 279 -4.28 -29.92 -3.88
N GLU A 280 -5.41 -29.24 -4.04
CA GLU A 280 -6.67 -29.86 -4.42
C GLU A 280 -6.95 -29.46 -5.88
N GLU A 281 -6.75 -30.38 -6.81
CA GLU A 281 -6.78 -30.06 -8.25
C GLU A 281 -8.19 -29.71 -8.77
N GLY A 282 -9.23 -30.13 -8.05
CA GLY A 282 -10.61 -30.02 -8.51
C GLY A 282 -10.91 -30.88 -9.75
N PRO A 283 -12.18 -30.93 -10.18
CA PRO A 283 -12.55 -31.68 -11.38
C PRO A 283 -12.08 -30.94 -12.65
N GLU A 284 -11.87 -31.71 -13.72
CA GLU A 284 -11.70 -31.16 -15.06
C GLU A 284 -13.02 -30.56 -15.55
N PHE A 285 -12.95 -29.36 -16.12
CA PHE A 285 -14.07 -28.71 -16.79
C PHE A 285 -13.88 -28.70 -18.31
N LYS A 286 -15.01 -28.77 -19.02
CA LYS A 286 -15.08 -28.57 -20.47
C LYS A 286 -15.41 -27.13 -20.81
N LEU A 287 -14.93 -26.66 -21.95
CA LEU A 287 -15.30 -25.36 -22.49
C LEU A 287 -16.77 -25.40 -22.89
N GLY A 288 -17.57 -24.50 -22.33
CA GLY A 288 -18.98 -24.34 -22.68
C GLY A 288 -19.14 -23.35 -23.83
N GLU A 289 -20.18 -22.52 -23.73
CA GLU A 289 -20.41 -21.45 -24.68
C GLU A 289 -19.31 -20.38 -24.59
N VAL A 290 -18.86 -19.89 -25.75
CA VAL A 290 -17.98 -18.72 -25.84
C VAL A 290 -18.72 -17.60 -26.53
N ALA A 291 -18.98 -16.52 -25.78
CA ALA A 291 -19.72 -15.36 -26.24
C ALA A 291 -18.83 -14.11 -26.28
N LEU A 292 -19.22 -13.13 -27.09
CA LEU A 292 -18.61 -11.80 -27.12
C LEU A 292 -19.60 -10.77 -26.56
N ALA A 293 -19.09 -9.83 -25.77
CA ALA A 293 -19.85 -8.70 -25.23
C ALA A 293 -19.14 -7.37 -25.54
N GLY A 294 -19.89 -6.27 -25.58
CA GLY A 294 -19.37 -4.92 -25.88
C GLY A 294 -19.69 -4.45 -27.30
N GLY A 295 -18.97 -3.43 -27.78
CA GLY A 295 -19.29 -2.73 -29.04
C GLY A 295 -19.32 -3.63 -30.28
N PHE A 296 -18.48 -4.67 -30.29
CA PHE A 296 -18.40 -5.61 -31.41
C PHE A 296 -19.40 -6.77 -31.35
N ALA A 297 -20.38 -6.74 -30.44
CA ALA A 297 -21.37 -7.81 -30.31
C ALA A 297 -22.12 -8.09 -31.63
N ALA A 298 -22.37 -7.07 -32.45
CA ALA A 298 -23.01 -7.21 -33.77
C ALA A 298 -22.14 -7.97 -34.80
N LYS A 299 -20.81 -7.99 -34.62
CA LYS A 299 -19.84 -8.72 -35.47
C LYS A 299 -19.35 -10.01 -34.79
N SER A 300 -20.06 -10.46 -33.76
CA SER A 300 -19.59 -11.52 -32.86
C SER A 300 -19.31 -12.83 -33.59
N ALA A 301 -20.16 -13.24 -34.54
CA ALA A 301 -20.00 -14.49 -35.27
C ALA A 301 -18.66 -14.58 -36.04
N ASP A 302 -18.23 -13.50 -36.69
CA ASP A 302 -16.98 -13.49 -37.47
C ASP A 302 -15.75 -13.46 -36.55
N LEU A 303 -15.83 -12.70 -35.45
CA LEU A 303 -14.76 -12.66 -34.46
C LEU A 303 -14.62 -13.99 -33.71
N LEU A 304 -15.73 -14.65 -33.36
CA LEU A 304 -15.69 -15.98 -32.74
C LEU A 304 -15.06 -17.03 -33.66
N LYS A 305 -15.32 -16.97 -34.98
CA LYS A 305 -14.63 -17.84 -35.97
C LYS A 305 -13.11 -17.62 -35.97
N ILE A 306 -12.66 -16.36 -35.86
CA ILE A 306 -11.22 -16.04 -35.76
C ILE A 306 -10.62 -16.58 -34.45
N GLY A 307 -11.40 -16.53 -33.37
CA GLY A 307 -11.04 -17.07 -32.06
C GLY A 307 -10.76 -18.57 -32.09
N LYS A 308 -11.36 -19.34 -33.02
CA LYS A 308 -11.17 -20.81 -33.14
C LYS A 308 -11.35 -21.55 -31.81
N PHE A 309 -12.36 -21.16 -31.04
CA PHE A 309 -12.69 -21.83 -29.79
C PHE A 309 -13.37 -23.18 -30.07
N THR A 310 -13.17 -24.16 -29.18
CA THR A 310 -13.71 -25.52 -29.33
C THR A 310 -14.61 -25.88 -28.14
N PRO A 311 -15.87 -25.40 -28.11
CA PRO A 311 -16.85 -25.85 -27.12
C PRO A 311 -16.94 -27.39 -27.06
N GLY A 312 -17.04 -27.94 -25.86
CA GLY A 312 -17.08 -29.37 -25.57
C GLY A 312 -15.70 -30.01 -25.36
N ALA A 313 -14.60 -29.37 -25.78
CA ALA A 313 -13.24 -29.79 -25.43
C ALA A 313 -12.91 -29.42 -23.97
N VAL A 314 -11.74 -29.85 -23.47
CA VAL A 314 -11.23 -29.40 -22.17
C VAL A 314 -11.16 -27.86 -22.16
N ALA A 315 -11.54 -27.24 -21.04
CA ALA A 315 -11.49 -25.79 -20.86
C ALA A 315 -10.04 -25.30 -20.69
N ASN A 316 -9.23 -25.42 -21.73
CA ASN A 316 -7.85 -24.94 -21.76
C ASN A 316 -7.82 -23.41 -21.90
N PHE A 317 -7.46 -22.71 -20.82
CA PHE A 317 -7.42 -21.25 -20.84
C PHE A 317 -6.25 -20.66 -21.61
N ASP A 318 -5.18 -21.41 -21.89
CA ASP A 318 -4.15 -20.96 -22.84
C ASP A 318 -4.71 -20.88 -24.26
N ASP A 319 -5.50 -21.87 -24.67
CA ASP A 319 -6.15 -21.87 -25.99
C ASP A 319 -7.18 -20.73 -26.11
N VAL A 320 -7.93 -20.47 -25.02
CA VAL A 320 -8.85 -19.32 -24.94
C VAL A 320 -8.08 -18.01 -25.08
N MET A 321 -6.99 -17.82 -24.33
CA MET A 321 -6.15 -16.62 -24.40
C MET A 321 -5.56 -16.42 -25.80
N GLN A 322 -5.09 -17.49 -26.45
CA GLN A 322 -4.62 -17.42 -27.84
C GLN A 322 -5.74 -17.04 -28.81
N GLY A 323 -6.97 -17.53 -28.59
CA GLY A 323 -8.15 -17.16 -29.37
C GLY A 323 -8.50 -15.69 -29.23
N VAL A 324 -8.50 -15.16 -28.00
CA VAL A 324 -8.68 -13.74 -27.71
C VAL A 324 -7.59 -12.91 -28.40
N GLU A 325 -6.34 -13.37 -28.38
CA GLU A 325 -5.25 -12.64 -29.02
C GLU A 325 -5.34 -12.65 -30.55
N ARG A 326 -5.89 -13.71 -31.16
CA ARG A 326 -6.23 -13.70 -32.60
C ARG A 326 -7.30 -12.66 -32.92
N ILE A 327 -8.33 -12.55 -32.07
CA ILE A 327 -9.38 -11.53 -32.20
C ILE A 327 -8.79 -10.13 -32.07
N ARG A 328 -7.97 -9.88 -31.03
CA ARG A 328 -7.29 -8.59 -30.82
C ARG A 328 -6.42 -8.22 -32.01
N LYS A 329 -5.62 -9.15 -32.54
CA LYS A 329 -4.82 -8.92 -33.76
C LYS A 329 -5.67 -8.57 -34.98
N ARG A 330 -6.87 -9.14 -35.12
CA ARG A 330 -7.82 -8.74 -36.18
C ARG A 330 -8.30 -7.30 -35.98
N LEU A 331 -8.67 -6.93 -34.77
CA LEU A 331 -9.15 -5.58 -34.44
C LEU A 331 -8.06 -4.53 -34.65
N ASN A 332 -6.82 -4.81 -34.26
CA ASN A 332 -5.69 -3.94 -34.53
C ASN A 332 -5.52 -3.69 -36.04
N ARG A 333 -5.66 -4.73 -36.87
CA ARG A 333 -5.61 -4.59 -38.35
C ARG A 333 -6.76 -3.76 -38.92
N GLN A 334 -7.83 -3.54 -38.17
CA GLN A 334 -8.97 -2.71 -38.54
C GLN A 334 -8.87 -1.28 -37.97
N GLY A 335 -7.77 -0.95 -37.30
CA GLY A 335 -7.52 0.38 -36.73
C GLY A 335 -7.79 0.48 -35.23
N TYR A 336 -8.34 -0.55 -34.58
CA TYR A 336 -8.65 -0.52 -33.14
C TYR A 336 -7.43 -0.90 -32.30
N MET A 337 -6.41 -0.04 -32.28
CA MET A 337 -5.12 -0.32 -31.63
C MET A 337 -5.22 -0.36 -30.10
N HIS A 338 -6.20 0.35 -29.53
CA HIS A 338 -6.48 0.40 -28.10
C HIS A 338 -7.66 -0.51 -27.73
N ALA A 339 -7.94 -1.54 -28.53
CA ALA A 339 -8.94 -2.53 -28.16
C ALA A 339 -8.48 -3.28 -26.91
N GLU A 340 -9.28 -3.21 -25.86
CA GLU A 340 -9.07 -3.93 -24.60
C GLU A 340 -10.00 -5.13 -24.53
N THR A 341 -9.50 -6.23 -23.95
CA THR A 341 -10.25 -7.47 -23.80
C THR A 341 -10.24 -7.91 -22.33
N ALA A 342 -11.42 -8.22 -21.79
CA ALA A 342 -11.58 -8.85 -20.49
C ALA A 342 -12.30 -10.20 -20.65
N ILE A 343 -11.90 -11.19 -19.85
CA ILE A 343 -12.49 -12.53 -19.88
C ILE A 343 -13.29 -12.74 -18.59
N GLU A 344 -14.58 -13.00 -18.75
CA GLU A 344 -15.49 -13.38 -17.67
C GLU A 344 -15.77 -14.88 -17.76
N ARG A 345 -15.58 -15.61 -16.66
CA ARG A 345 -15.77 -17.07 -16.58
C ARG A 345 -17.03 -17.38 -15.77
N ALA A 346 -17.95 -18.15 -16.34
CA ALA A 346 -19.14 -18.64 -15.65
C ALA A 346 -19.09 -20.16 -15.52
N LEU A 347 -18.83 -20.64 -14.31
CA LEU A 347 -18.67 -22.06 -14.02
C LEU A 347 -20.04 -22.71 -13.75
N ASN A 348 -20.30 -23.85 -14.38
CA ASN A 348 -21.41 -24.72 -14.04
C ASN A 348 -20.89 -26.01 -13.41
N ASP A 349 -21.05 -26.11 -12.09
CA ASP A 349 -20.57 -27.25 -11.31
C ASP A 349 -21.31 -28.56 -11.58
N LYS A 350 -22.56 -28.49 -12.04
CA LYS A 350 -23.37 -29.68 -12.31
C LYS A 350 -22.95 -30.33 -13.62
N THR A 351 -22.75 -29.53 -14.65
CA THR A 351 -22.34 -30.01 -15.99
C THR A 351 -20.84 -30.07 -16.18
N LYS A 352 -20.04 -29.56 -15.23
CA LYS A 352 -18.59 -29.39 -15.34
C LYS A 352 -18.19 -28.65 -16.61
N THR A 353 -18.89 -27.55 -16.87
CA THR A 353 -18.62 -26.67 -18.02
C THR A 353 -18.26 -25.26 -17.57
N VAL A 354 -17.41 -24.58 -18.33
CA VAL A 354 -17.11 -23.16 -18.13
C VAL A 354 -17.54 -22.38 -19.37
N ASN A 355 -18.57 -21.55 -19.21
CA ASN A 355 -18.94 -20.60 -20.24
C ASN A 355 -17.99 -19.39 -20.13
N VAL A 356 -17.57 -18.86 -21.27
CA VAL A 356 -16.61 -17.77 -21.36
C VAL A 356 -17.26 -16.59 -22.08
N THR A 357 -17.30 -15.44 -21.43
CA THR A 357 -17.69 -14.18 -22.09
C THR A 357 -16.46 -13.32 -22.27
N ILE A 358 -16.14 -13.00 -23.52
CA ILE A 358 -15.03 -12.11 -23.86
C ILE A 358 -15.63 -10.72 -24.07
N ARG A 359 -15.39 -9.82 -23.13
CA ARG A 359 -15.79 -8.42 -23.23
C ARG A 359 -14.73 -7.66 -24.01
N ILE A 360 -15.15 -6.99 -25.08
CA ILE A 360 -14.26 -6.17 -25.90
C ILE A 360 -14.69 -4.71 -25.81
N THR A 361 -13.76 -3.87 -25.38
CA THR A 361 -13.88 -2.41 -25.43
C THR A 361 -13.09 -1.92 -26.63
N GLU A 362 -13.77 -1.32 -27.61
CA GLU A 362 -13.17 -1.05 -28.92
C GLU A 362 -12.06 0.00 -28.88
N GLY A 363 -12.20 0.99 -28.00
CA GLY A 363 -11.38 2.21 -28.03
C GLY A 363 -11.60 3.02 -29.32
N PRO A 364 -10.82 4.09 -29.55
CA PRO A 364 -10.86 4.84 -30.80
C PRO A 364 -10.32 4.01 -31.97
N GLN A 365 -10.93 4.19 -33.14
CA GLN A 365 -10.41 3.65 -34.39
C GLN A 365 -9.39 4.62 -34.98
N PHE A 366 -8.19 4.12 -35.24
CA PHE A 366 -7.09 4.85 -35.86
C PHE A 366 -6.98 4.49 -37.34
N ASN A 367 -6.68 5.50 -38.14
CA ASN A 367 -6.24 5.32 -39.53
C ASN A 367 -4.75 5.65 -39.62
N PHE A 368 -4.07 5.10 -40.62
CA PHE A 368 -2.69 5.52 -40.89
C PHE A 368 -2.69 6.98 -41.36
N GLY A 369 -1.93 7.81 -40.65
CA GLY A 369 -1.62 9.16 -41.07
C GLY A 369 -0.23 9.22 -41.68
N ARG A 370 0.36 10.41 -41.67
CA ARG A 370 1.70 10.64 -42.22
C ARG A 370 2.77 9.77 -41.56
N LEU A 371 3.54 9.03 -42.37
CA LEU A 371 4.77 8.38 -41.92
C LEU A 371 5.95 9.36 -41.99
N THR A 372 6.52 9.70 -40.84
CA THR A 372 7.79 10.43 -40.73
C THR A 372 8.87 9.47 -40.26
N ILE A 373 10.01 9.43 -40.98
CA ILE A 373 11.17 8.62 -40.63
C ILE A 373 12.31 9.58 -40.29
N GLU A 374 12.85 9.47 -39.08
CA GLU A 374 13.91 10.35 -38.60
C GLU A 374 15.19 9.55 -38.29
N GLY A 375 16.36 10.16 -38.49
CA GLY A 375 17.65 9.57 -38.12
C GLY A 375 18.27 8.61 -39.15
N LEU A 376 17.64 8.42 -40.33
CA LEU A 376 18.24 7.73 -41.47
C LEU A 376 18.85 8.74 -42.46
N ASP A 377 19.85 8.30 -43.22
CA ASP A 377 20.33 9.04 -44.39
C ASP A 377 19.33 8.92 -45.55
N LEU A 378 19.53 9.71 -46.61
CA LEU A 378 18.60 9.75 -47.75
C LEU A 378 18.37 8.37 -48.39
N ASN A 379 19.43 7.55 -48.47
CA ASN A 379 19.34 6.22 -49.05
C ASN A 379 18.61 5.25 -48.12
N GLY A 380 18.89 5.29 -46.81
CA GLY A 380 18.21 4.49 -45.80
C GLY A 380 16.74 4.83 -45.67
N GLU A 381 16.38 6.12 -45.69
CA GLU A 381 14.99 6.57 -45.66
C GLU A 381 14.22 6.07 -46.90
N ALA A 382 14.79 6.22 -48.10
CA ALA A 382 14.18 5.74 -49.33
C ALA A 382 14.01 4.21 -49.34
N ALA A 383 15.02 3.47 -48.86
CA ALA A 383 14.94 2.03 -48.72
C ALA A 383 13.83 1.61 -47.73
N MET A 384 13.72 2.29 -46.59
CA MET A 384 12.70 2.01 -45.58
C MET A 384 11.29 2.31 -46.10
N LYS A 385 11.11 3.46 -46.79
CA LYS A 385 9.84 3.80 -47.46
C LYS A 385 9.42 2.75 -48.49
N LYS A 386 10.38 2.18 -49.22
CA LYS A 386 10.10 1.11 -50.20
C LYS A 386 9.70 -0.21 -49.52
N LEU A 387 10.26 -0.51 -48.35
CA LEU A 387 9.91 -1.70 -47.56
C LEU A 387 8.59 -1.55 -46.81
N TRP A 388 8.16 -0.31 -46.56
CA TRP A 388 6.92 -0.03 -45.83
C TRP A 388 5.68 -0.37 -46.68
N GLY A 389 4.99 -1.46 -46.31
CA GLY A 389 3.86 -1.99 -47.07
C GLY A 389 2.48 -1.43 -46.69
N LEU A 390 2.37 -0.61 -45.64
CA LEU A 390 1.11 -0.04 -45.17
C LEU A 390 0.94 1.37 -45.78
N LYS A 391 -0.07 1.52 -46.63
CA LYS A 391 -0.38 2.79 -47.30
C LYS A 391 -1.27 3.67 -46.40
N GLU A 392 -1.08 4.97 -46.51
CA GLU A 392 -1.97 6.01 -45.94
C GLU A 392 -3.42 5.84 -46.39
#